data_AF-U5QBX7-F1
#
_entry.id   AF-U5QBX7-F1
#
_cell.length_a   1.000
_cell.length_b   1.000
_cell.length_c   1.000
_cell.angle_alpha   90.00
_cell.angle_beta   90.00
_cell.angle_gamma   90.00
#
_symmetry.space_group_name_H-M   'P 1'
#
loop_
_entity.id
_entity.type
_entity.pdbx_description
1 polymer ?
#
loop_
_entity_poly.entity_id
_entity_poly.type
_entity_poly.pdbx_seq_one_letter_code
_entity_poly.pdbx_strand_id
1 'polypeptide(L)'
;MQVRPPMIASRYSYRWVMEEGGNLRLDRNPGYAGEPENLPQYDVVKGKLEPRSDQVDFPASYKEGSKDVPFNLEESERYTGLAEERDEWIDRRDQAIKEQKEAEAAGNEELANQKQNEAAKAGYQVNERSRKVAEEASSEYMQKTYGENAEVVYPDPSKQGLGEKSQSGDFDQVWKVKGEDGKDKFVVIESKGGTSTLGSRKTSTGRAEQGSSRYFEDVAKNMYFKGEDIGEELLNASKSGDVQYLKVQVPIDAKNGTSTARNAKISEFNLQK
;
A
#
# COMPACT_ATOMS: atom_id res chain seq x y z
N MET A 1 -14.41 -16.86 -49.79
CA MET A 1 -13.12 -17.28 -49.21
C MET A 1 -12.61 -16.12 -48.38
N GLN A 2 -12.89 -16.13 -47.07
CA GLN A 2 -12.68 -14.97 -46.19
C GLN A 2 -11.41 -15.20 -45.39
N VAL A 3 -10.38 -14.41 -45.69
CA VAL A 3 -9.06 -14.51 -45.08
C VAL A 3 -9.18 -13.98 -43.64
N ARG A 4 -8.96 -14.85 -42.65
CA ARG A 4 -8.86 -14.45 -41.24
C ARG A 4 -7.45 -13.88 -41.00
N PRO A 5 -7.31 -12.69 -40.39
CA PRO A 5 -6.00 -12.21 -39.98
C PRO A 5 -5.45 -13.07 -38.83
N PRO A 6 -4.12 -13.18 -38.68
CA PRO A 6 -3.52 -14.02 -37.65
C PRO A 6 -3.87 -13.47 -36.26
N MET A 7 -4.46 -14.33 -35.42
CA MET A 7 -4.60 -14.07 -33.99
C MET A 7 -3.20 -14.02 -33.38
N ILE A 8 -2.68 -12.81 -33.19
CA ILE A 8 -1.57 -12.56 -32.27
C ILE A 8 -2.13 -12.85 -30.88
N ALA A 9 -1.75 -14.00 -30.31
CA ALA A 9 -2.00 -14.31 -28.92
C ALA A 9 -1.28 -13.26 -28.05
N SER A 10 -2.01 -12.24 -27.61
CA SER A 10 -1.44 -11.14 -26.83
C SER A 10 -0.98 -11.67 -25.47
N ARG A 11 0.33 -11.63 -25.20
CA ARG A 11 0.98 -11.98 -23.93
C ARG A 11 0.70 -10.99 -22.78
N TYR A 12 -0.34 -10.16 -22.88
CA TYR A 12 -0.69 -9.24 -21.82
C TYR A 12 -1.55 -9.95 -20.78
N SER A 13 -1.22 -9.71 -19.51
CA SER A 13 -2.00 -10.12 -18.35
C SER A 13 -3.40 -9.49 -18.32
N TYR A 14 -3.74 -8.61 -19.28
CA TYR A 14 -5.03 -7.93 -19.39
C TYR A 14 -5.54 -7.90 -20.85
N ARG A 15 -6.86 -7.79 -21.03
CA ARG A 15 -7.63 -7.72 -22.29
C ARG A 15 -8.68 -6.62 -22.22
N TRP A 16 -8.95 -5.93 -23.32
CA TRP A 16 -10.08 -5.01 -23.40
C TRP A 16 -11.38 -5.78 -23.69
N VAL A 17 -12.44 -5.48 -22.96
CA VAL A 17 -13.79 -6.06 -23.07
C VAL A 17 -14.77 -4.92 -23.31
N MET A 18 -15.60 -5.06 -24.33
CA MET A 18 -16.66 -4.10 -24.62
C MET A 18 -17.93 -4.55 -23.89
N GLU A 19 -18.48 -3.69 -23.04
CA GLU A 19 -19.71 -3.95 -22.29
C GLU A 19 -20.96 -3.74 -23.15
N GLU A 20 -22.08 -4.27 -22.69
CA GLU A 20 -23.39 -4.20 -23.38
C GLU A 20 -23.89 -2.75 -23.57
N GLY A 21 -23.37 -1.80 -22.77
CA GLY A 21 -23.61 -0.36 -22.90
C GLY A 21 -22.63 0.40 -23.81
N GLY A 22 -21.68 -0.29 -24.47
CA GLY A 22 -20.70 0.31 -25.38
C GLY A 22 -19.42 0.86 -24.71
N ASN A 23 -19.27 0.69 -23.40
CA ASN A 23 -18.06 1.10 -22.67
C ASN A 23 -16.94 0.07 -22.84
N LEU A 24 -15.69 0.54 -22.90
CA LEU A 24 -14.49 -0.30 -22.93
C LEU A 24 -13.96 -0.51 -21.51
N ARG A 25 -13.90 -1.76 -21.07
CA ARG A 25 -13.35 -2.23 -19.79
C ARG A 25 -12.03 -2.97 -20.03
N LEU A 26 -11.05 -2.81 -19.16
CA LEU A 26 -9.80 -3.60 -19.21
C LEU A 26 -9.83 -4.69 -18.13
N ASP A 27 -9.91 -5.96 -18.53
CA ASP A 27 -9.95 -7.13 -17.67
C ASP A 27 -8.62 -7.85 -17.61
N ARG A 28 -8.27 -8.45 -16.48
CA ARG A 28 -7.16 -9.43 -16.43
C ARG A 28 -7.51 -10.67 -17.29
N ASN A 29 -6.51 -11.25 -17.95
CA ASN A 29 -6.73 -12.42 -18.79
C ASN A 29 -7.12 -13.63 -17.91
N PRO A 30 -8.32 -14.25 -18.12
CA PRO A 30 -8.84 -15.29 -17.23
C PRO A 30 -7.96 -16.54 -17.18
N GLY A 31 -7.12 -16.80 -18.19
CA GLY A 31 -6.14 -17.88 -18.16
C GLY A 31 -5.04 -17.74 -17.09
N TYR A 32 -4.92 -16.56 -16.47
CA TYR A 32 -3.90 -16.25 -15.45
C TYR A 32 -4.48 -15.79 -14.11
N ALA A 33 -5.81 -15.64 -13.99
CA ALA A 33 -6.41 -14.96 -12.84
C ALA A 33 -7.85 -15.40 -12.58
N GLY A 34 -8.09 -16.70 -12.37
CA GLY A 34 -9.37 -17.22 -11.86
C GLY A 34 -10.62 -16.79 -12.66
N GLU A 35 -11.79 -17.03 -12.08
CA GLU A 35 -13.09 -16.69 -12.67
C GLU A 35 -13.21 -15.16 -12.92
N PRO A 36 -13.68 -14.70 -14.10
CA PRO A 36 -13.62 -13.29 -14.56
C PRO A 36 -14.41 -12.28 -13.72
N GLU A 37 -15.33 -12.74 -12.88
CA GLU A 37 -16.06 -11.96 -11.87
C GLU A 37 -15.19 -11.55 -10.65
N ASN A 38 -13.97 -12.08 -10.53
CA ASN A 38 -13.04 -11.83 -9.42
C ASN A 38 -11.93 -10.82 -9.74
N LEU A 39 -12.02 -10.12 -10.87
CA LEU A 39 -10.99 -9.18 -11.31
C LEU A 39 -11.35 -7.74 -10.89
N PRO A 40 -10.39 -6.97 -10.32
CA PRO A 40 -10.62 -5.56 -10.01
C PRO A 40 -11.02 -4.81 -11.28
N GLN A 41 -12.13 -4.06 -11.20
CA GLN A 41 -12.62 -3.27 -12.33
C GLN A 41 -12.22 -1.81 -12.14
N TYR A 42 -11.90 -1.16 -13.25
CA TYR A 42 -11.46 0.23 -13.28
C TYR A 42 -12.32 1.04 -14.25
N ASP A 43 -12.69 2.25 -13.83
CA ASP A 43 -13.23 3.28 -14.70
C ASP A 43 -12.09 4.12 -15.27
N VAL A 44 -12.31 4.66 -16.47
CA VAL A 44 -11.43 5.66 -17.06
C VAL A 44 -12.00 7.04 -16.73
N VAL A 45 -11.48 7.68 -15.67
CA VAL A 45 -11.87 9.03 -15.26
C VAL A 45 -10.77 10.00 -15.65
N LYS A 46 -11.07 10.95 -16.54
CA LYS A 46 -10.11 11.96 -17.05
C LYS A 46 -8.79 11.36 -17.56
N GLY A 47 -8.87 10.19 -18.21
CA GLY A 47 -7.70 9.49 -18.76
C GLY A 47 -6.83 8.76 -17.72
N LYS A 48 -7.29 8.66 -16.47
CA LYS A 48 -6.66 7.84 -15.43
C LYS A 48 -7.54 6.66 -15.08
N LEU A 49 -6.91 5.52 -14.77
CA LEU A 49 -7.61 4.35 -14.25
C LEU A 49 -7.93 4.60 -12.77
N GLU A 50 -9.21 4.67 -12.45
CA GLU A 50 -9.71 4.73 -11.08
C GLU A 50 -10.43 3.42 -10.76
N PRO A 51 -10.18 2.77 -9.61
CA PRO A 51 -10.96 1.59 -9.23
C PRO A 51 -12.45 1.95 -9.17
N ARG A 52 -13.33 1.11 -9.72
CA ARG A 52 -14.76 1.36 -9.60
C ARG A 52 -15.14 1.39 -8.11
N SER A 53 -15.73 2.50 -7.65
CA SER A 53 -16.10 2.70 -6.25
C SER A 53 -17.28 1.82 -5.79
N ASP A 54 -18.04 1.26 -6.73
CA ASP A 54 -19.09 0.26 -6.49
C ASP A 54 -18.55 -1.11 -6.06
N GLN A 55 -17.21 -1.29 -6.01
CA GLN A 55 -16.57 -2.53 -5.58
C GLN A 55 -15.98 -2.51 -4.16
N VAL A 56 -16.05 -1.38 -3.43
CA VAL A 56 -15.61 -1.34 -2.02
C VAL A 56 -16.85 -1.26 -1.14
N ASP A 57 -17.27 -2.41 -0.62
CA ASP A 57 -18.44 -2.52 0.26
C ASP A 57 -18.23 -1.78 1.59
N PHE A 58 -16.98 -1.71 2.04
CA PHE A 58 -16.59 -1.08 3.31
C PHE A 58 -15.45 -0.07 3.09
N PRO A 59 -15.77 1.16 2.63
CA PRO A 59 -14.77 2.21 2.40
C PRO A 59 -14.23 2.75 3.72
N ALA A 60 -13.01 3.28 3.71
CA ALA A 60 -12.47 3.95 4.87
C ALA A 60 -13.19 5.27 5.12
N SER A 61 -13.31 5.65 6.40
CA SER A 61 -13.75 6.98 6.78
C SER A 61 -12.82 7.57 7.82
N TYR A 62 -12.79 8.90 7.93
CA TYR A 62 -11.91 9.61 8.86
C TYR A 62 -12.73 10.23 9.98
N LYS A 63 -12.10 10.38 11.16
CA LYS A 63 -12.69 11.20 12.22
C LYS A 63 -12.76 12.66 11.76
N GLU A 64 -13.73 13.39 12.27
CA GLU A 64 -13.91 14.79 11.89
C GLU A 64 -12.69 15.62 12.31
N GLY A 65 -12.18 16.45 11.38
CA GLY A 65 -11.00 17.28 11.62
C GLY A 65 -9.66 16.55 11.71
N SER A 66 -9.61 15.22 11.57
CA SER A 66 -8.37 14.44 11.73
C SER A 66 -7.65 14.11 10.43
N LYS A 67 -8.21 14.47 9.26
CA LYS A 67 -7.66 14.09 7.95
C LYS A 67 -6.53 15.00 7.53
N ASP A 68 -5.43 14.38 7.08
CA ASP A 68 -4.23 15.02 6.52
C ASP A 68 -3.65 16.14 7.40
N VAL A 69 -3.67 15.94 8.72
CA VAL A 69 -3.05 16.84 9.70
C VAL A 69 -1.54 16.88 9.45
N PRO A 70 -0.93 18.05 9.24
CA PRO A 70 0.49 18.16 8.94
C PRO A 70 1.34 17.80 10.17
N PHE A 71 2.43 17.09 9.94
CA PHE A 71 3.43 16.73 10.93
C PHE A 71 4.83 16.99 10.38
N ASN A 72 5.68 17.68 11.14
CA ASN A 72 7.04 17.98 10.72
C ASN A 72 7.98 16.87 11.19
N LEU A 73 8.70 16.28 10.24
CA LEU A 73 9.73 15.27 10.52
C LEU A 73 11.03 15.98 10.87
N GLU A 74 11.80 15.41 11.80
CA GLU A 74 13.20 15.81 11.99
C GLU A 74 13.98 15.48 10.74
N GLU A 75 14.83 16.41 10.32
CA GLU A 75 15.78 16.11 9.26
C GLU A 75 16.80 15.09 9.78
N SER A 76 16.81 13.89 9.20
CA SER A 76 17.71 12.82 9.58
C SER A 76 18.41 12.24 8.36
N GLU A 77 19.67 11.86 8.52
CA GLU A 77 20.43 11.15 7.48
C GLU A 77 19.73 9.85 7.06
N ARG A 78 18.95 9.24 7.95
CA ARG A 78 18.19 8.02 7.70
C ARG A 78 17.07 8.24 6.68
N TYR A 79 16.30 9.32 6.79
CA TYR A 79 15.28 9.65 5.79
C TYR A 79 15.89 10.00 4.44
N THR A 80 16.96 10.80 4.47
CA THR A 80 17.68 11.22 3.27
C THR A 80 18.24 10.01 2.53
N GLY A 81 18.94 9.11 3.22
CA GLY A 81 19.50 7.90 2.61
C GLY A 81 18.43 6.97 2.02
N LEU A 82 17.31 6.76 2.72
CA LEU A 82 16.21 5.95 2.16
C LEU A 82 15.54 6.59 0.94
N ALA A 83 15.43 7.93 0.92
CA ALA A 83 14.89 8.66 -0.21
C ALA A 83 15.83 8.64 -1.42
N GLU A 84 17.13 8.77 -1.20
CA GLU A 84 18.18 8.66 -2.22
C GLU A 84 18.23 7.25 -2.82
N GLU A 85 18.26 6.21 -1.98
CA GLU A 85 18.19 4.82 -2.46
C GLU A 85 16.95 4.58 -3.32
N ARG A 86 15.81 5.16 -2.93
CA ARG A 86 14.57 5.05 -3.71
C ARG A 86 14.75 5.68 -5.10
N ASP A 87 15.39 6.85 -5.17
CA ASP A 87 15.61 7.56 -6.43
C ASP A 87 16.55 6.78 -7.36
N GLU A 88 17.61 6.17 -6.84
CA GLU A 88 18.46 5.27 -7.64
C GLU A 88 17.67 4.10 -8.25
N TRP A 89 16.70 3.55 -7.50
CA TRP A 89 15.83 2.49 -8.02
C TRP A 89 14.80 3.00 -9.04
N ILE A 90 14.36 4.25 -8.93
CA ILE A 90 13.53 4.91 -9.94
C ILE A 90 14.32 5.02 -11.24
N ASP A 91 15.56 5.51 -11.18
CA ASP A 91 16.42 5.66 -12.36
C ASP A 91 16.67 4.31 -13.04
N ARG A 92 16.98 3.26 -12.26
CA ARG A 92 17.13 1.90 -12.77
C ARG A 92 15.87 1.37 -13.44
N ARG A 93 14.70 1.61 -12.84
CA ARG A 93 13.40 1.21 -13.41
C ARG A 93 13.16 1.92 -14.74
N ASP A 94 13.36 3.23 -14.76
CA ASP A 94 13.03 4.06 -15.93
C ASP A 94 13.99 3.77 -17.09
N GLN A 95 15.27 3.51 -16.81
CA GLN A 95 16.24 3.01 -17.79
C GLN A 95 15.84 1.63 -18.33
N ALA A 96 15.44 0.68 -17.47
CA ALA A 96 14.99 -0.63 -17.92
C ALA A 96 13.72 -0.56 -18.79
N ILE A 97 12.76 0.32 -18.46
CA ILE A 97 11.56 0.55 -19.28
C ILE A 97 11.94 1.14 -20.64
N LYS A 98 12.92 2.05 -20.69
CA LYS A 98 13.41 2.61 -21.95
C LYS A 98 14.03 1.52 -22.82
N GLU A 99 14.93 0.73 -22.26
CA GLU A 99 15.60 -0.38 -22.96
C GLU A 99 14.62 -1.47 -23.42
N GLN A 100 13.58 -1.74 -22.63
CA GLN A 100 12.48 -2.63 -23.03
C GLN A 100 11.82 -2.12 -24.32
N LYS A 101 11.44 -0.84 -24.38
CA LYS A 101 10.78 -0.26 -25.56
C LYS A 101 11.67 -0.27 -26.79
N GLU A 102 12.97 -0.02 -26.62
CA GLU A 102 13.96 -0.11 -27.70
C GLU A 102 14.09 -1.55 -28.22
N ALA A 103 14.11 -2.54 -27.33
CA ALA A 103 14.15 -3.96 -27.71
C ALA A 103 12.86 -4.42 -28.43
N GLU A 104 11.69 -3.97 -27.96
CA GLU A 104 10.39 -4.22 -28.61
C GLU A 104 10.37 -3.63 -30.03
N ALA A 105 10.84 -2.38 -30.18
CA ALA A 105 10.93 -1.72 -31.49
C ALA A 105 11.91 -2.42 -32.45
N ALA A 106 12.96 -3.05 -31.91
CA ALA A 106 13.93 -3.84 -32.67
C ALA A 106 13.47 -5.29 -32.93
N GLY A 107 12.31 -5.71 -32.41
CA GLY A 107 11.81 -7.09 -32.54
C GLY A 107 12.57 -8.13 -31.70
N ASN A 108 13.35 -7.69 -30.71
CA ASN A 108 14.09 -8.59 -29.81
C ASN A 108 13.24 -8.92 -28.57
N GLU A 109 12.40 -9.96 -28.69
CA GLU A 109 11.50 -10.38 -27.61
C GLU A 109 12.24 -10.83 -26.34
N GLU A 110 13.39 -11.48 -26.46
CA GLU A 110 14.14 -11.99 -25.31
C GLU A 110 14.65 -10.84 -24.45
N LEU A 111 15.28 -9.84 -25.08
CA LEU A 111 15.77 -8.65 -24.40
C LEU A 111 14.61 -7.83 -23.82
N ALA A 112 13.50 -7.69 -24.53
CA ALA A 112 12.32 -7.00 -24.02
C ALA A 112 11.79 -7.66 -22.74
N ASN A 113 11.65 -8.98 -22.71
CA ASN A 113 11.20 -9.72 -21.52
C ASN A 113 12.20 -9.61 -20.35
N GLN A 114 13.51 -9.65 -20.64
CA GLN A 114 14.54 -9.44 -19.63
C GLN A 114 14.39 -8.06 -18.98
N LYS A 115 14.25 -7.01 -19.80
CA LYS A 115 14.14 -5.62 -19.32
C LYS A 115 12.83 -5.35 -18.61
N GLN A 116 11.74 -5.99 -19.01
CA GLN A 116 10.49 -5.98 -18.26
C GLN A 116 10.67 -6.55 -16.84
N ASN A 117 11.39 -7.66 -16.70
CA ASN A 117 11.67 -8.26 -15.38
C ASN A 117 12.60 -7.37 -14.53
N GLU A 118 13.60 -6.73 -15.14
CA GLU A 118 14.46 -5.75 -14.46
C GLU A 118 13.66 -4.54 -13.96
N ALA A 119 12.78 -3.99 -14.80
CA ALA A 119 11.89 -2.89 -14.42
C ALA A 119 10.93 -3.30 -13.28
N ALA A 120 10.38 -4.51 -13.32
CA ALA A 120 9.50 -5.02 -12.26
C ALA A 120 10.26 -5.17 -10.92
N LYS A 121 11.48 -5.71 -10.95
CA LYS A 121 12.35 -5.81 -9.77
C LYS A 121 12.68 -4.42 -9.21
N ALA A 122 13.08 -3.48 -10.07
CA ALA A 122 13.37 -2.11 -9.64
C ALA A 122 12.14 -1.43 -9.05
N GLY A 123 10.97 -1.57 -9.68
CA GLY A 123 9.69 -1.08 -9.16
C GLY A 123 9.34 -1.62 -7.77
N TYR A 124 9.59 -2.92 -7.51
CA TYR A 124 9.47 -3.49 -6.17
C TYR A 124 10.40 -2.80 -5.16
N GLN A 125 11.65 -2.54 -5.54
CA GLN A 125 12.63 -1.89 -4.65
C GLN A 125 12.23 -0.44 -4.35
N VAL A 126 11.68 0.30 -5.32
CA VAL A 126 11.11 1.65 -5.13
C VAL A 126 9.99 1.64 -4.09
N ASN A 127 9.03 0.70 -4.22
CA ASN A 127 7.92 0.58 -3.28
C ASN A 127 8.43 0.26 -1.87
N GLU A 128 9.41 -0.64 -1.77
CA GLU A 128 10.01 -1.04 -0.50
C GLU A 128 10.71 0.10 0.23
N ARG A 129 11.46 0.98 -0.46
CA ARG A 129 12.10 2.14 0.19
C ARG A 129 11.06 3.19 0.57
N SER A 130 10.07 3.40 -0.29
CA SER A 130 8.96 4.31 -0.01
C SER A 130 8.21 3.89 1.26
N ARG A 131 7.97 2.59 1.42
CA ARG A 131 7.39 2.00 2.65
C ARG A 131 8.27 2.28 3.87
N LYS A 132 9.57 1.96 3.80
CA LYS A 132 10.53 2.20 4.90
C LYS A 132 10.58 3.65 5.35
N VAL A 133 10.56 4.60 4.41
CA VAL A 133 10.48 6.04 4.74
C VAL A 133 9.23 6.35 5.57
N ALA A 134 8.07 5.80 5.18
CA ALA A 134 6.82 6.05 5.88
C ALA A 134 6.73 5.33 7.24
N GLU A 135 7.32 4.15 7.36
CA GLU A 135 7.42 3.44 8.65
C GLU A 135 8.33 4.18 9.63
N GLU A 136 9.45 4.71 9.16
CA GLU A 136 10.32 5.52 10.01
C GLU A 136 9.60 6.79 10.49
N ALA A 137 8.88 7.45 9.58
CA ALA A 137 8.06 8.62 9.92
C ALA A 137 6.94 8.28 10.92
N SER A 138 6.37 7.07 10.84
CA SER A 138 5.39 6.58 11.80
C SER A 138 6.00 6.39 13.17
N SER A 139 7.20 5.79 13.25
CA SER A 139 7.93 5.64 14.50
C SER A 139 8.28 6.98 15.13
N GLU A 140 8.75 7.94 14.33
CA GLU A 140 9.04 9.28 14.82
C GLU A 140 7.77 10.01 15.31
N TYR A 141 6.67 9.89 14.57
CA TYR A 141 5.38 10.41 15.00
C TYR A 141 4.97 9.85 16.36
N MET A 142 5.10 8.53 16.55
CA MET A 142 4.78 7.87 17.81
C MET A 142 5.67 8.34 18.96
N GLN A 143 6.99 8.42 18.73
CA GLN A 143 7.94 8.88 19.73
C GLN A 143 7.72 10.34 20.13
N LYS A 144 7.47 11.24 19.17
CA LYS A 144 7.20 12.66 19.46
C LYS A 144 5.85 12.89 20.13
N THR A 145 4.84 12.08 19.78
CA THR A 145 3.47 12.27 20.27
C THR A 145 3.26 11.64 21.65
N TYR A 146 3.82 10.45 21.89
CA TYR A 146 3.56 9.68 23.10
C TYR A 146 4.80 9.44 23.97
N GLY A 147 6.01 9.69 23.46
CA GLY A 147 7.26 9.56 24.20
C GLY A 147 7.47 8.17 24.79
N GLU A 148 7.93 8.12 26.03
CA GLU A 148 8.19 6.88 26.77
C GLU A 148 6.93 6.05 27.07
N ASN A 149 5.73 6.60 26.86
CA ASN A 149 4.48 5.87 27.07
C ASN A 149 4.14 4.94 25.91
N ALA A 150 4.88 4.98 24.80
CA ALA A 150 4.62 4.17 23.62
C ALA A 150 5.68 3.10 23.39
N GLU A 151 5.23 1.87 23.19
CA GLU A 151 6.06 0.72 22.83
C GLU A 151 5.53 0.09 21.54
N VAL A 152 6.43 -0.21 20.60
CA VAL A 152 6.06 -0.96 19.40
C VAL A 152 5.89 -2.43 19.78
N VAL A 153 4.71 -2.99 19.51
CA VAL A 153 4.36 -4.38 19.81
C VAL A 153 4.19 -5.23 18.55
N TYR A 154 4.05 -4.57 17.38
CA TYR A 154 4.13 -5.23 16.09
C TYR A 154 4.80 -4.31 15.04
N PRO A 155 5.68 -4.83 14.17
CA PRO A 155 6.24 -6.18 14.20
C PRO A 155 7.05 -6.46 15.48
N ASP A 156 7.00 -7.69 16.00
CA ASP A 156 7.62 -8.09 17.27
C ASP A 156 9.12 -7.75 17.29
N PRO A 157 9.55 -6.77 18.11
CA PRO A 157 10.95 -6.32 18.12
C PRO A 157 11.94 -7.41 18.52
N SER A 158 11.50 -8.38 19.32
CA SER A 158 12.35 -9.50 19.79
C SER A 158 12.62 -10.55 18.72
N LYS A 159 11.74 -10.62 17.71
CA LYS A 159 11.88 -11.50 16.54
C LYS A 159 12.60 -10.83 15.37
N GLN A 160 12.95 -9.54 15.48
CA GLN A 160 13.57 -8.80 14.37
C GLN A 160 15.04 -9.15 14.15
N GLY A 161 15.27 -10.06 13.19
CA GLY A 161 16.39 -9.95 12.26
C GLY A 161 15.98 -9.01 11.12
N LEU A 162 16.64 -7.85 11.03
CA LEU A 162 16.50 -6.81 9.99
C LEU A 162 16.15 -7.39 8.59
N GLY A 163 14.88 -7.35 8.19
CA GLY A 163 14.48 -7.75 6.84
C GLY A 163 13.11 -8.38 6.67
N GLU A 164 12.27 -8.47 7.71
CA GLU A 164 10.92 -8.99 7.51
C GLU A 164 10.11 -8.03 6.63
N LYS A 165 9.81 -8.54 5.43
CA LYS A 165 8.99 -7.86 4.43
C LYS A 165 7.61 -7.62 5.04
N SER A 166 7.02 -6.46 4.78
CA SER A 166 5.58 -6.26 5.00
C SER A 166 4.83 -7.43 4.38
N GLN A 167 4.18 -8.21 5.24
CA GLN A 167 3.44 -9.38 4.81
C GLN A 167 2.03 -8.94 4.45
N SER A 168 1.53 -9.47 3.33
CA SER A 168 0.14 -9.25 3.00
C SER A 168 -0.75 -9.75 4.14
N GLY A 169 -1.64 -8.87 4.60
CA GLY A 169 -2.65 -9.19 5.58
C GLY A 169 -2.30 -8.87 7.03
N ASP A 170 -1.22 -8.12 7.28
CA ASP A 170 -0.82 -7.62 8.60
C ASP A 170 -0.81 -6.08 8.60
N PHE A 171 -0.84 -5.44 9.77
CA PHE A 171 -0.67 -3.99 9.90
C PHE A 171 0.81 -3.60 9.78
N ASP A 172 1.12 -2.40 9.27
CA ASP A 172 2.53 -1.98 9.13
C ASP A 172 3.18 -1.78 10.51
N GLN A 173 2.46 -1.16 11.45
CA GLN A 173 2.90 -1.05 12.86
C GLN A 173 1.70 -1.11 13.81
N VAL A 174 1.93 -1.72 14.98
CA VAL A 174 1.03 -1.64 16.13
C VAL A 174 1.84 -1.21 17.35
N TRP A 175 1.35 -0.19 18.02
CA TRP A 175 1.93 0.36 19.22
C TRP A 175 0.98 0.21 20.39
N LYS A 176 1.53 -0.10 21.54
CA LYS A 176 0.84 -0.05 22.82
C LYS A 176 1.22 1.25 23.51
N VAL A 177 0.21 2.03 23.88
CA VAL A 177 0.37 3.34 24.49
C VAL A 177 -0.30 3.35 25.85
N LYS A 178 0.45 3.72 26.88
CA LYS A 178 -0.10 3.90 28.22
C LYS A 178 -0.82 5.25 28.30
N GLY A 179 -2.13 5.23 28.50
CA GLY A 179 -2.95 6.42 28.70
C GLY A 179 -2.66 7.10 30.04
N GLU A 180 -3.07 8.37 30.16
CA GLU A 180 -2.95 9.14 31.41
C GLU A 180 -3.73 8.50 32.57
N ASP A 181 -4.80 7.77 32.27
CA ASP A 181 -5.59 6.99 33.23
C ASP A 181 -4.94 5.65 33.61
N GLY A 182 -3.73 5.39 33.10
CA GLY A 182 -2.96 4.17 33.33
C GLY A 182 -3.44 2.97 32.53
N LYS A 183 -4.47 3.13 31.69
CA LYS A 183 -4.95 2.05 30.82
C LYS A 183 -4.18 2.00 29.51
N ASP A 184 -4.00 0.79 29.02
CA ASP A 184 -3.37 0.58 27.72
C ASP A 184 -4.35 0.88 26.60
N LYS A 185 -3.87 1.62 25.59
CA LYS A 185 -4.54 1.84 24.31
C LYS A 185 -3.63 1.33 23.20
N PHE A 186 -4.22 1.00 22.06
CA PHE A 186 -3.47 0.61 20.88
C PHE A 186 -3.53 1.68 19.81
N VAL A 187 -2.38 1.96 19.20
CA VAL A 187 -2.28 2.76 17.99
C VAL A 187 -1.84 1.86 16.85
N VAL A 188 -2.73 1.65 15.89
CA VAL A 188 -2.46 0.90 14.67
C VAL A 188 -2.15 1.87 13.55
N ILE A 189 -1.14 1.58 12.74
CA ILE A 189 -0.66 2.50 11.70
C ILE A 189 -0.57 1.80 10.35
N GLU A 190 -1.15 2.44 9.33
CA GLU A 190 -0.87 2.22 7.91
C GLU A 190 0.15 3.26 7.42
N SER A 191 1.34 2.80 7.06
CA SER A 191 2.45 3.63 6.60
C SER A 191 2.42 3.75 5.08
N LYS A 192 2.36 4.97 4.55
CA LYS A 192 2.26 5.22 3.11
C LYS A 192 3.34 6.19 2.62
N GLY A 193 4.23 5.70 1.77
CA GLY A 193 5.24 6.51 1.11
C GLY A 193 4.77 7.08 -0.23
N GLY A 194 5.17 8.30 -0.54
CA GLY A 194 4.93 8.95 -1.82
C GLY A 194 3.46 9.27 -2.04
N THR A 195 2.94 8.86 -3.20
CA THR A 195 1.53 9.01 -3.60
C THR A 195 0.73 7.72 -3.45
N SER A 196 1.26 6.74 -2.72
CA SER A 196 0.61 5.43 -2.53
C SER A 196 -0.78 5.60 -1.94
N THR A 197 -1.77 4.95 -2.55
CA THR A 197 -3.15 4.94 -2.08
C THR A 197 -3.38 3.89 -1.00
N LEU A 198 -4.54 3.93 -0.36
CA LEU A 198 -4.98 2.86 0.53
C LEU A 198 -5.17 1.57 -0.25
N GLY A 199 -4.75 0.47 0.37
CA GLY A 199 -5.02 -0.87 -0.12
C GLY A 199 -6.45 -1.29 0.21
N SER A 200 -6.92 -2.33 -0.46
CA SER A 200 -8.18 -3.00 -0.12
C SER A 200 -8.01 -4.51 -0.26
N ARG A 201 -8.75 -5.26 0.55
CA ARG A 201 -8.73 -6.73 0.56
C ARG A 201 -10.14 -7.30 0.51
N LYS A 202 -10.26 -8.49 -0.07
CA LYS A 202 -11.51 -9.27 0.00
C LYS A 202 -11.60 -9.89 1.39
N THR A 203 -12.74 -9.67 2.03
CA THR A 203 -13.15 -10.32 3.29
C THR A 203 -14.25 -11.33 2.97
N SER A 204 -14.69 -12.09 3.97
CA SER A 204 -15.81 -13.04 3.83
C SER A 204 -17.15 -12.38 3.47
N THR A 205 -17.30 -11.06 3.66
CA THR A 205 -18.56 -10.34 3.48
C THR A 205 -18.49 -9.21 2.47
N GLY A 206 -17.38 -9.11 1.72
CA GLY A 206 -17.18 -8.03 0.76
C GLY A 206 -15.76 -7.49 0.77
N ARG A 207 -15.51 -6.49 -0.07
CA ARG A 207 -14.20 -5.84 -0.17
C ARG A 207 -14.12 -4.67 0.82
N ALA A 208 -13.10 -4.70 1.67
CA ALA A 208 -12.87 -3.68 2.68
C ALA A 208 -11.58 -2.90 2.36
N GLU A 209 -11.61 -1.59 2.55
CA GLU A 209 -10.47 -0.69 2.39
C GLU A 209 -9.71 -0.50 3.71
N GLN A 210 -8.40 -0.36 3.65
CA GLN A 210 -7.55 0.02 4.78
C GLN A 210 -8.10 1.26 5.49
N GLY A 211 -8.28 1.18 6.81
CA GLY A 211 -8.94 2.24 7.58
C GLY A 211 -10.43 2.04 7.84
N SER A 212 -11.08 1.06 7.19
CA SER A 212 -12.43 0.64 7.58
C SER A 212 -12.41 -0.30 8.80
N SER A 213 -13.50 -0.31 9.55
CA SER A 213 -13.74 -1.27 10.65
C SER A 213 -13.63 -2.72 10.18
N ARG A 214 -14.20 -3.01 9.01
CA ARG A 214 -14.19 -4.36 8.45
C ARG A 214 -12.79 -4.82 8.04
N TYR A 215 -11.98 -3.94 7.46
CA TYR A 215 -10.60 -4.25 7.13
C TYR A 215 -9.78 -4.52 8.39
N PHE A 216 -9.95 -3.66 9.41
CA PHE A 216 -9.26 -3.81 10.69
C PHE A 216 -9.54 -5.18 11.33
N GLU A 217 -10.81 -5.56 11.44
CA GLU A 217 -11.19 -6.87 12.01
C GLU A 217 -10.60 -8.06 11.24
N ASP A 218 -10.63 -8.00 9.90
CA ASP A 218 -10.14 -9.08 9.05
C ASP A 218 -8.62 -9.24 9.16
N VAL A 219 -7.88 -8.13 9.21
CA VAL A 219 -6.43 -8.14 9.46
C VAL A 219 -6.11 -8.64 10.86
N ALA A 220 -6.76 -8.14 11.90
CA ALA A 220 -6.50 -8.57 13.28
C ALA A 220 -6.78 -10.07 13.48
N LYS A 221 -7.87 -10.59 12.90
CA LYS A 221 -8.15 -12.04 12.86
C LYS A 221 -7.08 -12.81 12.11
N ASN A 222 -6.64 -12.30 10.96
CA ASN A 222 -5.59 -12.93 10.17
C ASN A 222 -4.26 -13.02 10.94
N MET A 223 -3.87 -11.94 11.63
CA MET A 223 -2.69 -11.92 12.50
C MET A 223 -2.81 -12.96 13.63
N TYR A 224 -3.97 -13.01 14.30
CA TYR A 224 -4.23 -14.03 15.33
C TYR A 224 -4.12 -15.47 14.77
N PHE A 225 -4.71 -15.75 13.61
CA PHE A 225 -4.62 -17.08 12.99
C PHE A 225 -3.21 -17.45 12.50
N LYS A 226 -2.35 -16.46 12.27
CA LYS A 226 -0.92 -16.67 12.00
C LYS A 226 -0.09 -16.91 13.28
N GLY A 227 -0.69 -16.82 14.46
CA GLY A 227 -0.04 -17.00 15.74
C GLY A 227 0.54 -15.71 16.34
N GLU A 228 0.09 -14.55 15.88
CA GLU A 228 0.43 -13.25 16.48
C GLU A 228 -0.65 -12.85 17.49
N ASP A 229 -0.36 -13.02 18.79
CA ASP A 229 -1.30 -12.78 19.90
C ASP A 229 -1.90 -11.36 19.89
N ILE A 230 -1.14 -10.38 19.38
CA ILE A 230 -1.58 -8.99 19.22
C ILE A 230 -2.87 -8.86 18.41
N GLY A 231 -3.15 -9.80 17.50
CA GLY A 231 -4.39 -9.82 16.73
C GLY A 231 -5.63 -9.96 17.62
N GLU A 232 -5.59 -10.80 18.65
CA GLU A 232 -6.70 -10.97 19.60
C GLU A 232 -6.84 -9.75 20.52
N GLU A 233 -5.72 -9.19 20.99
CA GLU A 233 -5.71 -7.98 21.82
C GLU A 233 -6.37 -6.80 21.10
N LEU A 234 -6.06 -6.60 19.81
CA LEU A 234 -6.66 -5.55 18.98
C LEU A 234 -8.17 -5.74 18.78
N LEU A 235 -8.63 -6.98 18.59
CA LEU A 235 -10.05 -7.29 18.48
C LEU A 235 -10.81 -7.00 19.79
N ASN A 236 -10.17 -7.14 20.94
CA ASN A 236 -10.78 -6.83 22.23
C ASN A 236 -10.73 -5.33 22.53
N ALA A 237 -9.61 -4.67 22.29
CA ALA A 237 -9.46 -3.22 22.48
C ALA A 237 -10.41 -2.42 21.58
N SER A 238 -10.62 -2.86 20.33
CA SER A 238 -11.53 -2.18 19.39
C SER A 238 -12.98 -2.17 19.87
N LYS A 239 -13.45 -3.24 20.52
CA LYS A 239 -14.80 -3.31 21.13
C LYS A 239 -14.99 -2.30 22.25
N SER A 240 -13.94 -1.98 22.99
CA SER A 240 -13.94 -1.00 24.09
C SER A 240 -13.68 0.43 23.61
N GLY A 241 -13.35 0.62 22.32
CA GLY A 241 -12.97 1.93 21.77
C GLY A 241 -11.53 2.34 22.10
N ASP A 242 -10.69 1.41 22.56
CA ASP A 242 -9.31 1.64 22.99
C ASP A 242 -8.29 1.47 21.83
N VAL A 243 -8.75 1.67 20.59
CA VAL A 243 -7.93 1.62 19.38
C VAL A 243 -8.01 2.94 18.64
N GLN A 244 -6.84 3.53 18.37
CA GLN A 244 -6.65 4.57 17.39
C GLN A 244 -6.06 3.96 16.13
N TYR A 245 -6.68 4.22 14.97
CA TYR A 245 -6.20 3.69 13.70
C TYR A 245 -5.79 4.84 12.80
N LEU A 246 -4.51 4.88 12.43
CA LEU A 246 -3.89 5.99 11.73
C LEU A 246 -3.41 5.60 10.33
N LYS A 247 -3.44 6.57 9.44
CA LYS A 247 -2.63 6.60 8.22
C LYS A 247 -1.54 7.64 8.41
N VAL A 248 -0.29 7.23 8.26
CA VAL A 248 0.85 8.15 8.19
C VAL A 248 1.34 8.17 6.74
N GLN A 249 1.12 9.29 6.07
CA GLN A 249 1.56 9.48 4.69
C GLN A 249 2.77 10.40 4.65
N VAL A 250 3.86 9.96 4.04
CA VAL A 250 5.00 10.82 3.71
C VAL A 250 4.93 11.15 2.23
N PRO A 251 4.52 12.37 1.83
CA PRO A 251 4.71 12.83 0.46
C PRO A 251 6.20 12.89 0.19
N ILE A 252 6.67 12.14 -0.79
CA ILE A 252 8.07 12.20 -1.19
C ILE A 252 8.12 12.85 -2.56
N ASP A 253 8.29 14.17 -2.53
CA ASP A 253 8.44 14.99 -3.73
C ASP A 253 9.92 15.11 -4.07
N ALA A 254 10.25 15.00 -5.36
CA ALA A 254 11.57 15.36 -5.85
C ALA A 254 11.65 16.89 -5.92
N LYS A 255 12.55 17.50 -5.14
CA LYS A 255 12.91 18.92 -5.28
C LYS A 255 14.32 19.01 -5.82
N ASN A 256 14.49 19.66 -6.97
CA ASN A 256 15.79 19.86 -7.62
C ASN A 256 16.61 18.56 -7.83
N GLY A 257 15.94 17.44 -8.08
CA GLY A 257 16.59 16.13 -8.28
C GLY A 257 16.89 15.36 -6.98
N THR A 258 16.57 15.92 -5.81
CA THR A 258 16.71 15.22 -4.51
C THR A 258 15.34 15.06 -3.86
N SER A 259 14.97 13.83 -3.56
CA SER A 259 13.78 13.54 -2.78
C SER A 259 13.98 13.89 -1.31
N THR A 260 13.04 14.64 -0.73
CA THR A 260 13.09 14.99 0.69
C THR A 260 11.82 14.53 1.40
N ALA A 261 11.99 13.89 2.55
CA ALA A 261 10.90 13.51 3.46
C ALA A 261 10.93 14.46 4.66
N ARG A 262 10.39 15.67 4.50
CA ARG A 262 10.40 16.71 5.56
C ARG A 262 9.08 16.81 6.32
N ASN A 263 8.00 16.36 5.70
CA ASN A 263 6.66 16.46 6.26
C ASN A 263 5.95 15.12 6.10
N ALA A 264 5.13 14.78 7.09
CA ALA A 264 4.13 13.73 7.01
C ALA A 264 2.72 14.33 7.13
N LYS A 265 1.73 13.56 6.69
CA LYS A 265 0.31 13.84 6.85
C LYS A 265 -0.28 12.70 7.66
N ILE A 266 -0.83 13.03 8.82
CA ILE A 266 -1.46 12.07 9.73
C ILE A 266 -2.96 12.12 9.48
N SER A 267 -3.59 10.96 9.35
CA SER A 267 -5.05 10.85 9.29
C SER A 267 -5.55 9.81 10.27
N GLU A 268 -6.54 10.14 11.09
CA GLU A 268 -7.16 9.16 11.97
C GLU A 268 -8.45 8.62 11.35
N PHE A 269 -8.52 7.31 11.20
CA PHE A 269 -9.69 6.60 10.71
C PHE A 269 -10.79 6.52 11.77
N ASN A 270 -12.02 6.47 11.30
CA ASN A 270 -13.18 6.25 12.13
C ASN A 270 -13.62 4.78 12.05
N LEU A 271 -13.24 4.02 13.08
CA LEU A 271 -13.61 2.61 13.24
C LEU A 271 -15.07 2.40 13.69
N GLN A 272 -15.79 3.45 14.08
CA GLN A 272 -17.16 3.37 14.61
C GLN A 272 -18.22 3.63 13.52
N LYS A 273 -17.81 3.70 12.26
CA LYS A 273 -18.66 3.95 11.10
C LYS A 273 -18.72 2.75 10.17
#